data_AF-A0A1G3MB59-F1
#
_entry.id   AF-A0A1G3MB59-F1
#
_cell.length_a   1.000
_cell.length_b   1.000
_cell.length_c   1.000
_cell.angle_alpha   90.00
_cell.angle_beta   90.00
_cell.angle_gamma   90.00
#
_symmetry.space_group_name_H-M   'P 1'
#
loop_
_entity.id
_entity.type
_entity.pdbx_description
1 polymer ?
#
loop_
_entity_poly.entity_id
_entity_poly.type
_entity_poly.pdbx_seq_one_letter_code
_entity_poly.pdbx_strand_id
1 'polypeptide(L)'
;MITSAAVLPLPSSAVFHEPLLRTLGQRTNFDPMNSVFIPSIFDTVVTLAGFDPLHLPGGWALAWLPKDLGIYNPVQYRIKSLREKGLIKTCKRGFWSLTPAGIEVARSLCPPLAKAQETRRNATGRWLNEHLTPERGQEHSLLFSGMMAAVKRHLPGTARAELVEDSVNNYIVRAIQRDAFAAKLQMGKLAYSQVISYCDISGRTDARNLGTDPVSRELLGARTEQERKTGRFMLDPEVAIPLDTDGNPVLGTVDDFTAELDFERTWERVVDILHDLMPQAGDRYLKLLAMRAHGCSLVEIAEQEGVSRNRAASMLAEARRCLRGEAEELAEFLG
;
A
#
# COMPACT_ATOMS: atom_id res chain seq x y z
N MET A 1 32.18 27.76 17.53
CA MET A 1 31.15 28.30 18.44
C MET A 1 29.82 27.74 17.98
N ILE A 2 29.19 26.85 18.76
CA ILE A 2 27.85 26.36 18.46
C ILE A 2 26.89 27.47 18.91
N THR A 3 26.26 28.16 17.96
CA THR A 3 25.16 29.07 18.27
C THR A 3 24.03 28.24 18.84
N SER A 4 23.76 28.39 20.14
CA SER A 4 22.60 27.78 20.80
C SER A 4 21.35 28.16 20.00
N ALA A 5 20.75 27.20 19.30
CA ALA A 5 19.51 27.42 18.58
C ALA A 5 18.45 27.87 19.60
N ALA A 6 17.82 29.01 19.35
CA ALA A 6 16.79 29.54 20.24
C ALA A 6 15.69 28.48 20.40
N VAL A 7 15.53 27.95 21.62
CA VAL A 7 14.48 26.98 21.93
C VAL A 7 13.14 27.70 21.81
N LEU A 8 12.37 27.34 20.79
CA LEU A 8 11.04 27.88 20.59
C LEU A 8 10.10 27.38 21.71
N PRO A 9 9.28 28.26 22.30
CA PRO A 9 8.35 27.86 23.36
C PRO A 9 7.31 26.88 22.81
N LEU A 10 6.99 25.84 23.58
CA LEU A 10 5.98 24.85 23.20
C LEU A 10 4.62 25.50 22.89
N PRO A 11 3.89 24.99 21.89
CA PRO A 11 2.58 25.54 21.56
C PRO A 11 1.60 25.29 22.70
N SER A 12 0.67 26.24 22.90
CA SER A 12 -0.44 26.06 23.83
C SER A 12 -1.27 24.84 23.42
N SER A 13 -1.76 24.09 24.42
CA SER A 13 -2.68 22.98 24.17
C SER A 13 -3.94 23.40 23.40
N ALA A 14 -4.30 24.69 23.42
CA ALA A 14 -5.48 25.23 22.73
C ALA A 14 -5.42 25.06 21.22
N VAL A 15 -4.23 25.11 20.63
CA VAL A 15 -4.02 24.97 19.19
C VAL A 15 -4.50 23.61 18.66
N PHE A 16 -4.49 22.58 19.51
CA PHE A 16 -4.89 21.21 19.12
C PHE A 16 -6.37 20.92 19.29
N HIS A 17 -7.19 21.86 19.76
CA HIS A 17 -8.61 21.61 20.04
C HIS A 17 -9.40 21.21 18.79
N GLU A 18 -9.34 22.04 17.76
CA GLU A 18 -10.02 21.80 16.50
C GLU A 18 -9.39 20.62 15.72
N PRO A 19 -8.05 20.56 15.53
CA PRO A 19 -7.39 19.43 14.85
C PRO A 19 -7.75 18.06 15.41
N LEU A 20 -7.82 17.91 16.75
CA LEU A 20 -8.20 16.65 17.40
C LEU A 20 -9.65 16.24 17.07
N LEU A 21 -10.59 17.16 17.23
CA LEU A 21 -12.01 16.87 16.99
C LEU A 21 -12.28 16.58 15.50
N ARG A 22 -11.63 17.34 14.60
CA ARG A 22 -11.72 17.11 13.15
C ARG A 22 -11.18 15.74 12.77
N THR A 23 -9.98 15.39 13.24
CA THR A 23 -9.33 14.12 12.91
C THR A 23 -10.11 12.94 13.46
N LEU A 24 -10.54 13.01 14.73
CA LEU A 24 -11.39 11.98 15.33
C LEU A 24 -12.70 11.82 14.57
N GLY A 25 -13.40 12.92 14.25
CA GLY A 25 -14.65 12.88 13.51
C GLY A 25 -14.52 12.27 12.12
N GLN A 26 -13.47 12.63 11.39
CA GLN A 26 -13.20 12.07 10.07
C GLN A 26 -12.87 10.57 10.11
N ARG A 27 -12.02 10.16 11.07
CA ARG A 27 -11.53 8.77 11.21
C ARG A 27 -12.59 7.82 11.77
N THR A 28 -13.47 8.30 12.64
CA THR A 28 -14.63 7.50 13.11
C THR A 28 -15.82 7.59 12.16
N ASN A 29 -15.72 8.38 11.08
CA ASN A 29 -16.82 8.73 10.21
C ASN A 29 -18.04 9.30 10.97
N PHE A 30 -17.77 10.04 12.05
CA PHE A 30 -18.77 10.60 12.95
C PHE A 30 -19.68 9.55 13.61
N ASP A 31 -19.22 8.30 13.72
CA ASP A 31 -19.91 7.21 14.40
C ASP A 31 -19.42 7.08 15.87
N PRO A 32 -20.31 7.11 16.88
CA PRO A 32 -19.94 6.99 18.29
C PRO A 32 -19.51 5.58 18.73
N MET A 33 -19.69 4.56 17.88
CA MET A 33 -19.25 3.18 18.09
C MET A 33 -17.83 2.94 17.58
N ASN A 34 -17.37 3.76 16.63
CA ASN A 34 -16.02 3.68 16.09
C ASN A 34 -15.03 4.38 17.03
N SER A 35 -13.86 3.78 17.19
CA SER A 35 -12.78 4.32 18.02
C SER A 35 -11.46 4.30 17.29
N VAL A 36 -10.57 5.22 17.65
CA VAL A 36 -9.30 5.45 16.97
C VAL A 36 -8.17 5.40 17.98
N PHE A 37 -7.08 4.73 17.62
CA PHE A 37 -5.87 4.70 18.41
C PHE A 37 -5.16 6.05 18.32
N ILE A 38 -4.99 6.77 19.44
CA ILE A 38 -4.48 8.15 19.40
C ILE A 38 -3.09 8.27 18.76
N PRO A 39 -2.13 7.38 19.04
CA PRO A 39 -0.83 7.45 18.38
C PRO A 39 -0.93 7.40 16.84
N SER A 40 -1.91 6.71 16.25
CA SER A 40 -2.05 6.61 14.79
C SER A 40 -2.63 7.85 14.11
N ILE A 41 -3.13 8.82 14.89
CA ILE A 41 -3.63 10.10 14.34
C ILE A 41 -2.79 11.30 14.76
N PHE A 42 -1.71 11.09 15.52
CA PHE A 42 -0.93 12.15 16.10
C PHE A 42 -0.36 13.10 15.03
N ASP A 43 0.28 12.52 14.01
CA ASP A 43 0.89 13.31 12.93
C ASP A 43 -0.16 14.14 12.18
N THR A 44 -1.33 13.56 11.88
CA THR A 44 -2.44 14.28 11.26
C THR A 44 -2.89 15.47 12.11
N VAL A 45 -2.98 15.30 13.42
CA VAL A 45 -3.37 16.36 14.36
C VAL A 45 -2.31 17.48 14.41
N VAL A 46 -1.03 17.12 14.40
CA VAL A 46 0.09 18.07 14.40
C VAL A 46 0.15 18.85 13.08
N THR A 47 0.00 18.17 11.95
CA THR A 47 -0.09 18.79 10.61
C THR A 47 -1.26 19.76 10.52
N LEU A 48 -2.45 19.36 10.96
CA LEU A 48 -3.63 20.23 10.96
C LEU A 48 -3.51 21.41 11.93
N ALA A 49 -2.66 21.31 12.96
CA ALA A 49 -2.32 22.40 13.86
C ALA A 49 -1.28 23.37 13.25
N GLY A 50 -0.80 23.12 12.03
CA GLY A 50 0.15 23.97 11.31
C GLY A 50 1.63 23.66 11.58
N PHE A 51 1.93 22.48 12.12
CA PHE A 51 3.30 22.04 12.40
C PHE A 51 3.68 20.87 11.51
N ASP A 52 4.94 20.82 11.07
CA ASP A 52 5.48 19.69 10.32
C ASP A 52 6.05 18.64 11.31
N PRO A 53 5.48 17.41 11.38
CA PRO A 53 5.98 16.36 12.27
C PRO A 53 7.44 15.97 12.02
N LEU A 54 7.95 16.13 10.79
CA LEU A 54 9.33 15.79 10.41
C LEU A 54 10.33 16.91 10.74
N HIS A 55 9.85 18.15 10.84
CA HIS A 55 10.68 19.35 11.03
C HIS A 55 10.31 20.11 12.31
N LEU A 56 9.93 19.39 13.37
CA LEU A 56 9.65 20.01 14.65
C LEU A 56 10.93 20.67 15.24
N PRO A 57 10.82 21.86 15.87
CA PRO A 57 11.94 22.50 16.54
C PRO A 57 12.64 21.56 17.53
N GLY A 58 13.96 21.69 17.67
CA GLY A 58 14.73 20.91 18.63
C GLY A 58 14.11 20.97 20.04
N GLY A 59 13.82 19.79 20.61
CA GLY A 59 13.11 19.66 21.89
C GLY A 59 11.60 19.42 21.80
N TRP A 60 11.02 19.43 20.60
CA TRP A 60 9.60 19.09 20.38
C TRP A 60 9.39 17.64 19.88
N ALA A 61 10.49 16.88 19.73
CA ALA A 61 10.56 15.61 19.02
C ALA A 61 9.54 14.55 19.45
N LEU A 62 9.14 13.74 18.47
CA LEU A 62 8.23 12.61 18.60
C LEU A 62 8.97 11.32 18.98
N ALA A 63 8.54 10.72 20.09
CA ALA A 63 8.45 9.28 20.33
C ALA A 63 9.65 8.45 20.88
N TRP A 64 10.82 8.99 21.22
CA TRP A 64 11.86 8.18 21.92
C TRP A 64 12.41 8.78 23.21
N LEU A 65 12.08 10.03 23.52
CA LEU A 65 12.44 10.65 24.80
C LEU A 65 11.31 10.47 25.83
N PRO A 66 11.63 10.49 27.13
CA PRO A 66 10.67 10.38 28.22
C PRO A 66 9.46 11.28 27.97
N LYS A 67 8.27 10.82 28.39
CA LYS A 67 6.92 11.40 28.16
C LYS A 67 6.75 12.89 28.54
N ASP A 68 7.82 13.57 28.91
CA ASP A 68 7.85 14.83 29.62
C ASP A 68 8.32 16.01 28.73
N LEU A 69 8.78 15.77 27.50
CA LEU A 69 9.38 16.81 26.66
C LEU A 69 8.87 16.77 25.21
N GLY A 70 7.98 17.70 24.86
CA GLY A 70 7.66 18.00 23.46
C GLY A 70 6.20 18.30 23.16
N ILE A 71 5.84 18.28 21.87
CA ILE A 71 4.51 18.62 21.35
C ILE A 71 3.41 17.62 21.81
N TYR A 72 3.82 16.44 22.28
CA TYR A 72 2.92 15.41 22.82
C TYR A 72 2.16 15.87 24.06
N ASN A 73 2.80 16.62 24.97
CA ASN A 73 2.17 17.07 26.21
C ASN A 73 1.01 18.04 25.98
N PRO A 74 1.17 19.11 25.18
CA PRO A 74 0.05 19.95 24.76
C PRO A 74 -1.13 19.17 24.17
N VAL A 75 -0.87 18.15 23.34
CA VAL A 75 -1.92 17.29 22.77
C VAL A 75 -2.62 16.46 23.85
N GLN A 76 -1.87 15.82 24.76
CA GLN A 76 -2.43 15.03 25.88
C GLN A 76 -3.27 15.90 26.84
N TYR A 77 -2.80 17.10 27.17
CA TYR A 77 -3.58 18.04 27.97
C TYR A 77 -4.88 18.43 27.27
N ARG A 78 -4.86 18.60 25.94
CA ARG A 78 -6.07 18.88 25.18
C ARG A 78 -7.03 17.70 25.15
N ILE A 79 -6.54 16.47 24.99
CA ILE A 79 -7.34 15.25 25.10
C ILE A 79 -8.02 15.15 26.47
N LYS A 80 -7.25 15.35 27.56
CA LYS A 80 -7.81 15.36 28.93
C LYS A 80 -8.93 16.40 29.06
N SER A 81 -8.71 17.63 28.58
CA SER A 81 -9.71 18.70 28.60
C SER A 81 -10.96 18.38 27.76
N LEU A 82 -10.81 17.78 26.58
CA LEU A 82 -11.93 17.35 25.74
C LEU A 82 -12.77 16.25 26.42
N ARG A 83 -12.11 15.36 27.16
CA ARG A 83 -12.79 14.31 27.94
C ARG A 83 -13.57 14.90 29.11
N GLU A 84 -12.98 15.83 29.86
CA GLU A 84 -13.64 16.53 30.97
C GLU A 84 -14.86 17.33 30.50
N LYS A 85 -14.82 17.87 29.27
CA LYS A 85 -15.96 18.51 28.60
C LYS A 85 -16.99 17.54 28.04
N GLY A 86 -16.77 16.22 28.17
CA GLY A 86 -17.68 15.21 27.65
C GLY A 86 -17.76 15.15 26.12
N LEU A 87 -16.75 15.63 25.39
CA LEU A 87 -16.71 15.60 23.92
C LEU A 87 -16.05 14.32 23.37
N ILE A 88 -15.18 13.69 24.15
CA ILE A 88 -14.56 12.41 23.82
C ILE A 88 -14.68 11.44 24.99
N LYS A 89 -14.68 10.14 24.70
CA LYS A 89 -14.63 9.05 25.69
C LYS A 89 -13.46 8.12 25.42
N THR A 90 -12.85 7.62 26.49
CA THR A 90 -11.79 6.60 26.41
C THR A 90 -12.42 5.24 26.22
N CYS A 91 -11.95 4.50 25.21
CA CYS A 91 -12.26 3.08 24.98
C CYS A 91 -11.13 2.20 25.57
N LYS A 92 -11.24 0.88 25.42
CA LYS A 92 -10.20 -0.06 25.88
C LYS A 92 -8.87 0.23 25.17
N ARG A 93 -7.74 0.05 25.86
CA ARG A 93 -6.37 0.04 25.30
C ARG A 93 -5.94 1.33 24.55
N GLY A 94 -6.30 2.51 25.05
CA GLY A 94 -5.82 3.77 24.45
C GLY A 94 -6.53 4.17 23.15
N PHE A 95 -7.65 3.52 22.84
CA PHE A 95 -8.58 3.95 21.79
C PHE A 95 -9.51 5.03 22.32
N TRP A 96 -9.91 5.96 21.46
CA TRP A 96 -10.78 7.07 21.81
C TRP A 96 -11.87 7.24 20.76
N SER A 97 -13.04 7.68 21.22
CA SER A 97 -14.20 7.92 20.35
C SER A 97 -14.86 9.24 20.73
N LEU A 98 -15.59 9.83 19.78
CA LEU A 98 -16.41 11.00 20.05
C LEU A 98 -17.68 10.58 20.80
N THR A 99 -18.11 11.42 21.74
CA THR A 99 -19.47 11.36 22.28
C THR A 99 -20.46 11.98 21.30
N PRO A 100 -21.78 11.85 21.49
CA PRO A 100 -22.77 12.55 20.66
C PRO A 100 -22.52 14.07 20.59
N ALA A 101 -22.24 14.72 21.73
CA ALA A 101 -21.88 16.14 21.76
C ALA A 101 -20.57 16.44 21.01
N GLY A 102 -19.57 15.56 21.13
CA GLY A 102 -18.33 15.65 20.37
C GLY A 102 -18.54 15.55 18.86
N ILE A 103 -19.48 14.71 18.41
CA ILE A 103 -19.84 14.57 16.99
C ILE A 103 -20.43 15.87 16.45
N GLU A 104 -21.32 16.53 17.20
CA GLU A 104 -21.91 17.81 16.78
C GLU A 104 -20.84 18.89 16.60
N VAL A 105 -19.93 19.02 17.56
CA VAL A 105 -18.80 19.96 17.47
C VAL A 105 -17.85 19.57 16.34
N ALA A 106 -17.51 18.29 16.20
CA ALA A 106 -16.65 17.83 15.11
C ALA A 106 -17.28 18.10 13.73
N ARG A 107 -18.61 17.98 13.59
CA ARG A 107 -19.35 18.29 12.36
C ARG A 107 -19.40 19.79 12.06
N SER A 108 -19.46 20.66 13.07
CA SER A 108 -19.40 22.10 12.82
C SER A 108 -17.99 22.55 12.44
N LEU A 109 -16.96 21.91 12.99
CA LEU A 109 -15.54 22.16 12.70
C LEU A 109 -15.06 21.53 11.39
N CYS A 110 -15.69 20.46 10.96
CA CYS A 110 -15.52 19.91 9.63
C CYS A 110 -16.56 20.59 8.73
N PRO A 111 -16.27 21.73 8.07
CA PRO A 111 -17.19 22.28 7.07
C PRO A 111 -17.59 21.12 6.18
N PRO A 112 -18.89 20.83 6.02
CA PRO A 112 -19.42 19.52 5.65
C PRO A 112 -18.49 18.93 4.64
N LEU A 113 -17.59 18.08 5.13
CA LEU A 113 -16.57 17.55 4.25
C LEU A 113 -17.42 16.85 3.23
N ALA A 114 -17.09 17.15 2.00
CA ALA A 114 -17.61 16.58 0.80
C ALA A 114 -17.56 15.04 0.81
N LYS A 115 -17.65 14.31 1.93
CA LYS A 115 -18.15 12.94 2.03
C LYS A 115 -19.60 12.81 1.55
N ALA A 116 -20.42 13.87 1.64
CA ALA A 116 -21.70 13.95 0.91
C ALA A 116 -21.52 14.27 -0.59
N GLN A 117 -20.31 14.64 -1.02
CA GLN A 117 -19.93 14.82 -2.41
C GLN A 117 -19.03 13.68 -2.93
N GLU A 118 -18.32 12.90 -2.13
CA GLU A 118 -17.40 11.81 -2.52
C GLU A 118 -18.19 10.55 -2.84
N THR A 119 -19.21 10.24 -2.03
CA THR A 119 -20.22 9.23 -2.37
C THR A 119 -21.18 9.69 -3.48
N ARG A 120 -21.16 10.98 -3.86
CA ARG A 120 -21.83 11.51 -5.07
C ARG A 120 -20.89 11.75 -6.26
N ARG A 121 -19.56 11.71 -6.10
CA ARG A 121 -18.59 12.12 -7.14
C ARG A 121 -17.82 10.98 -7.74
N ASN A 122 -17.60 9.87 -7.03
CA ASN A 122 -16.93 8.73 -7.64
C ASN A 122 -17.89 8.02 -8.61
N ALA A 123 -17.97 8.56 -9.82
CA ALA A 123 -18.85 8.05 -10.86
C ALA A 123 -18.49 6.59 -11.17
N THR A 124 -17.20 6.28 -11.16
CA THR A 124 -16.64 4.95 -11.35
C THR A 124 -17.14 3.95 -10.33
N GLY A 125 -17.04 4.28 -9.04
CA GLY A 125 -17.45 3.41 -7.95
C GLY A 125 -18.95 3.15 -7.93
N ARG A 126 -19.77 4.16 -8.22
CA ARG A 126 -21.23 3.97 -8.36
C ARG A 126 -21.55 3.05 -9.52
N TRP A 127 -20.98 3.32 -10.68
CA TRP A 127 -21.19 2.51 -11.86
C TRP A 127 -20.72 1.06 -11.63
N LEU A 128 -19.54 0.86 -11.06
CA LEU A 128 -19.05 -0.48 -10.74
C LEU A 128 -19.96 -1.18 -9.73
N ASN A 129 -20.42 -0.51 -8.67
CA ASN A 129 -21.33 -1.12 -7.70
C ASN A 129 -22.63 -1.61 -8.34
N GLU A 130 -23.19 -0.85 -9.27
CA GLU A 130 -24.39 -1.22 -10.04
C GLU A 130 -24.15 -2.44 -10.94
N HIS A 131 -23.00 -2.49 -11.64
CA HIS A 131 -22.75 -3.48 -12.69
C HIS A 131 -21.93 -4.70 -12.19
N LEU A 132 -21.38 -4.65 -10.97
CA LEU A 132 -20.70 -5.76 -10.32
C LEU A 132 -21.62 -6.61 -9.45
N THR A 133 -22.84 -6.14 -9.16
CA THR A 133 -23.83 -6.90 -8.39
C THR A 133 -24.27 -8.15 -9.17
N PRO A 134 -24.12 -9.36 -8.61
CA PRO A 134 -24.55 -10.59 -9.30
C PRO A 134 -26.07 -10.67 -9.43
N GLU A 135 -26.54 -11.27 -10.52
CA GLU A 135 -27.96 -11.61 -10.68
C GLU A 135 -28.34 -12.78 -9.75
N ARG A 136 -29.63 -12.93 -9.42
CA ARG A 136 -30.10 -13.97 -8.50
C ARG A 136 -29.64 -15.37 -8.97
N GLY A 137 -28.88 -16.05 -8.12
CA GLY A 137 -28.40 -17.40 -8.38
C GLY A 137 -27.06 -17.47 -9.14
N GLN A 138 -26.44 -16.33 -9.43
CA GLN A 138 -25.07 -16.27 -9.95
C GLN A 138 -24.08 -15.95 -8.84
N GLU A 139 -22.88 -16.53 -8.92
CA GLU A 139 -21.77 -16.25 -8.01
C GLU A 139 -21.14 -14.88 -8.30
N HIS A 140 -21.08 -14.50 -9.58
CA HIS A 140 -20.47 -13.26 -10.05
C HIS A 140 -21.35 -12.57 -11.10
N SER A 141 -21.24 -11.25 -11.20
CA SER A 141 -21.84 -10.48 -12.29
C SER A 141 -21.18 -10.75 -13.63
N LEU A 142 -21.90 -10.50 -14.73
CA LEU A 142 -21.38 -10.62 -16.09
C LEU A 142 -20.10 -9.79 -16.32
N LEU A 143 -20.03 -8.58 -15.74
CA LEU A 143 -18.86 -7.73 -15.84
C LEU A 143 -17.66 -8.36 -15.12
N PHE A 144 -17.86 -8.85 -13.89
CA PHE A 144 -16.80 -9.49 -13.11
C PHE A 144 -16.31 -10.78 -13.77
N SER A 145 -17.22 -11.65 -14.21
CA SER A 145 -16.86 -12.86 -14.96
C SER A 145 -16.12 -12.53 -16.26
N GLY A 146 -16.51 -11.45 -16.95
CA GLY A 146 -15.81 -10.97 -18.15
C GLY A 146 -14.38 -10.50 -17.85
N MET A 147 -14.18 -9.76 -16.75
CA MET A 147 -12.86 -9.35 -16.30
C MET A 147 -11.98 -10.56 -15.93
N MET A 148 -12.51 -11.50 -15.15
CA MET A 148 -11.80 -12.74 -14.79
C MET A 148 -11.44 -13.55 -16.04
N ALA A 149 -12.36 -13.71 -16.99
CA ALA A 149 -12.12 -14.44 -18.22
C ALA A 149 -11.01 -13.80 -19.07
N ALA A 150 -10.99 -12.47 -19.16
CA ALA A 150 -9.95 -11.73 -19.88
C ALA A 150 -8.57 -11.90 -19.23
N VAL A 151 -8.48 -11.71 -17.91
CA VAL A 151 -7.25 -11.91 -17.12
C VAL A 151 -6.78 -13.35 -17.26
N LYS A 152 -7.66 -14.34 -17.06
CA LYS A 152 -7.33 -15.77 -17.19
C LYS A 152 -6.82 -16.15 -18.58
N ARG A 153 -7.39 -15.56 -19.64
CA ARG A 153 -7.00 -15.83 -21.03
C ARG A 153 -5.59 -15.33 -21.35
N HIS A 154 -5.23 -14.14 -20.89
CA HIS A 154 -3.95 -13.52 -21.25
C HIS A 154 -2.85 -13.71 -20.21
N LEU A 155 -3.21 -14.04 -18.96
CA LEU A 155 -2.29 -14.30 -17.86
C LEU A 155 -2.49 -15.74 -17.32
N PRO A 156 -2.16 -16.77 -18.11
CA PRO A 156 -2.33 -18.17 -17.70
C PRO A 156 -1.47 -18.52 -16.48
N GLY A 157 -0.40 -17.77 -16.21
CA GLY A 157 0.40 -17.91 -15.00
C GLY A 157 -0.35 -17.49 -13.75
N THR A 158 -0.94 -16.30 -13.77
CA THR A 158 -1.83 -15.81 -12.71
C THR A 158 -3.00 -16.78 -12.48
N ALA A 159 -3.56 -17.35 -13.55
CA ALA A 159 -4.61 -18.37 -13.45
C ALA A 159 -4.14 -19.67 -12.77
N ARG A 160 -2.94 -20.17 -13.09
CA ARG A 160 -2.36 -21.35 -12.44
C ARG A 160 -2.00 -21.10 -10.97
N ALA A 161 -1.69 -19.86 -10.62
CA ALA A 161 -1.41 -19.44 -9.25
C ALA A 161 -2.69 -19.10 -8.45
N GLU A 162 -3.88 -19.23 -9.04
CA GLU A 162 -5.17 -18.91 -8.42
C GLU A 162 -5.31 -17.42 -8.01
N LEU A 163 -4.57 -16.51 -8.65
CA LEU A 163 -4.53 -15.07 -8.33
C LEU A 163 -5.39 -14.20 -9.27
N VAL A 164 -6.28 -14.81 -10.06
CA VAL A 164 -7.09 -14.08 -11.06
C VAL A 164 -8.06 -13.13 -10.38
N GLU A 165 -8.73 -13.58 -9.34
CA GLU A 165 -9.71 -12.77 -8.61
C GLU A 165 -9.03 -11.59 -7.91
N ASP A 166 -7.90 -11.82 -7.25
CA ASP A 166 -7.09 -10.77 -6.62
C ASP A 166 -6.67 -9.69 -7.62
N SER A 167 -6.25 -10.10 -8.83
CA SER A 167 -5.87 -9.16 -9.89
C SER A 167 -7.05 -8.28 -10.32
N VAL A 168 -8.25 -8.84 -10.43
CA VAL A 168 -9.48 -8.10 -10.76
C VAL A 168 -9.86 -7.15 -9.62
N ASN A 169 -9.80 -7.62 -8.37
CA ASN A 169 -10.12 -6.82 -7.19
C ASN A 169 -9.14 -5.64 -7.02
N ASN A 170 -7.84 -5.87 -7.20
CA ASN A 170 -6.81 -4.83 -7.18
C ASN A 170 -7.03 -3.78 -8.28
N TYR A 171 -7.47 -4.20 -9.46
CA TYR A 171 -7.87 -3.28 -10.52
C TYR A 171 -9.10 -2.44 -10.09
N ILE A 172 -10.16 -3.07 -9.57
CA ILE A 172 -11.38 -2.37 -9.13
C ILE A 172 -11.06 -1.31 -8.07
N VAL A 173 -10.27 -1.67 -7.04
CA VAL A 173 -9.87 -0.74 -5.98
C VAL A 173 -9.15 0.49 -6.57
N ARG A 174 -8.19 0.27 -7.47
CA ARG A 174 -7.46 1.38 -8.13
C ARG A 174 -8.36 2.20 -9.04
N ALA A 175 -9.26 1.57 -9.79
CA ALA A 175 -10.20 2.26 -10.67
C ALA A 175 -11.14 3.18 -9.87
N ILE A 176 -11.62 2.70 -8.72
CA ILE A 176 -12.43 3.49 -7.79
C ILE A 176 -11.59 4.62 -7.21
N GLN A 177 -10.42 4.35 -6.63
CA GLN A 177 -9.57 5.38 -6.01
C GLN A 177 -9.23 6.53 -6.98
N ARG A 178 -9.06 6.22 -8.28
CA ARG A 178 -8.71 7.19 -9.33
C ARG A 178 -9.92 7.82 -10.02
N ASP A 179 -11.14 7.38 -9.70
CA ASP A 179 -12.36 7.68 -10.46
C ASP A 179 -12.16 7.56 -11.99
N ALA A 180 -11.52 6.46 -12.40
CA ALA A 180 -10.89 6.30 -13.72
C ALA A 180 -11.83 6.50 -14.92
N PHE A 181 -13.15 6.37 -14.73
CA PHE A 181 -14.15 6.47 -15.79
C PHE A 181 -15.05 7.70 -15.70
N ALA A 182 -14.78 8.66 -14.81
CA ALA A 182 -15.65 9.82 -14.59
C ALA A 182 -16.06 10.53 -15.89
N ALA A 183 -15.10 10.89 -16.74
CA ALA A 183 -15.36 11.58 -17.99
C ALA A 183 -16.19 10.73 -18.98
N LYS A 184 -15.88 9.44 -19.12
CA LYS A 184 -16.60 8.53 -20.02
C LYS A 184 -18.04 8.27 -19.56
N LEU A 185 -18.25 8.20 -18.25
CA LEU A 185 -19.56 8.03 -17.63
C LEU A 185 -20.43 9.28 -17.79
N GLN A 186 -19.86 10.47 -17.60
CA GLN A 186 -20.56 11.73 -17.88
C GLN A 186 -21.00 11.85 -19.34
N MET A 187 -20.22 11.31 -20.27
CA MET A 187 -20.56 11.27 -21.69
C MET A 187 -21.50 10.12 -22.07
N GLY A 188 -21.82 9.19 -21.15
CA GLY A 188 -22.63 7.99 -21.44
C GLY A 188 -21.96 7.00 -22.40
N LYS A 189 -20.62 6.97 -22.46
CA LYS A 189 -19.84 6.21 -23.47
C LYS A 189 -19.03 5.06 -22.89
N LEU A 190 -19.20 4.71 -21.60
CA LEU A 190 -18.45 3.61 -20.99
C LEU A 190 -19.08 2.27 -21.36
N ALA A 191 -18.36 1.47 -22.16
CA ALA A 191 -18.78 0.11 -22.52
C ALA A 191 -18.10 -0.93 -21.62
N TYR A 192 -18.76 -2.07 -21.38
CA TYR A 192 -18.21 -3.19 -20.61
C TYR A 192 -16.86 -3.68 -21.17
N SER A 193 -16.77 -3.79 -22.50
CA SER A 193 -15.56 -4.21 -23.18
C SER A 193 -14.36 -3.32 -22.85
N GLN A 194 -14.58 -2.02 -22.68
CA GLN A 194 -13.52 -1.09 -22.28
C GLN A 194 -13.04 -1.39 -20.86
N VAL A 195 -13.96 -1.54 -19.91
CA VAL A 195 -13.62 -1.85 -18.50
C VAL A 195 -12.87 -3.18 -18.41
N ILE A 196 -13.30 -4.19 -19.17
CA ILE A 196 -12.64 -5.50 -19.26
C ILE A 196 -11.22 -5.35 -19.84
N SER A 197 -11.05 -4.57 -20.91
CA SER A 197 -9.72 -4.30 -21.48
C SER A 197 -8.80 -3.56 -20.51
N TYR A 198 -9.31 -2.56 -19.78
CA TYR A 198 -8.53 -1.87 -18.75
C TYR A 198 -8.12 -2.81 -17.61
N CYS A 199 -9.02 -3.70 -17.18
CA CYS A 199 -8.71 -4.73 -16.18
C CYS A 199 -7.58 -5.66 -16.67
N ASP A 200 -7.64 -6.13 -17.91
CA ASP A 200 -6.61 -6.98 -18.53
C ASP A 200 -5.24 -6.28 -18.58
N ILE A 201 -5.21 -5.02 -19.03
CA ILE A 201 -3.99 -4.21 -19.07
C ILE A 201 -3.42 -4.01 -17.66
N SER A 202 -4.29 -3.73 -16.69
CA SER A 202 -3.90 -3.57 -15.29
C SER A 202 -3.29 -4.86 -14.72
N GLY A 203 -3.93 -6.01 -14.96
CA GLY A 203 -3.41 -7.31 -14.53
C GLY A 203 -2.05 -7.65 -15.16
N ARG A 204 -1.84 -7.32 -16.45
CA ARG A 204 -0.53 -7.51 -17.09
C ARG A 204 0.53 -6.62 -16.47
N THR A 205 0.17 -5.38 -16.13
CA THR A 205 1.06 -4.43 -15.46
C THR A 205 1.46 -4.95 -14.07
N ASP A 206 0.50 -5.45 -13.29
CA ASP A 206 0.79 -6.05 -11.97
C ASP A 206 1.70 -7.27 -12.09
N ALA A 207 1.39 -8.17 -13.03
CA ALA A 207 2.23 -9.34 -13.28
C ALA A 207 3.65 -8.97 -13.75
N ARG A 208 3.82 -7.86 -14.48
CA ARG A 208 5.14 -7.34 -14.83
C ARG A 208 5.86 -6.76 -13.63
N ASN A 209 5.17 -6.00 -12.79
CA ASN A 209 5.74 -5.38 -11.60
C ASN A 209 6.14 -6.42 -10.55
N LEU A 210 5.37 -7.50 -10.42
CA LEU A 210 5.69 -8.63 -9.54
C LEU A 210 6.88 -9.44 -10.06
N GLY A 211 7.07 -9.53 -11.37
CA GLY A 211 8.21 -10.20 -11.97
C GLY A 211 9.45 -9.30 -11.99
N THR A 212 10.43 -9.57 -11.11
CA THR A 212 11.72 -8.87 -11.12
C THR A 212 12.54 -9.18 -12.37
N ASP A 213 12.42 -10.41 -12.89
CA ASP A 213 13.14 -10.87 -14.09
C ASP A 213 12.19 -11.35 -15.23
N PRO A 214 12.64 -11.32 -16.51
CA PRO A 214 11.82 -11.72 -17.66
C PRO A 214 11.26 -13.15 -17.59
N VAL A 215 11.94 -14.08 -16.91
CA VAL A 215 11.46 -15.46 -16.75
C VAL A 215 10.28 -15.49 -15.78
N SER A 216 10.34 -14.74 -14.68
CA SER A 216 9.22 -14.61 -13.74
C SER A 216 7.99 -13.97 -14.40
N ARG A 217 8.20 -12.99 -15.30
CA ARG A 217 7.10 -12.42 -16.11
C ARG A 217 6.55 -13.41 -17.14
N GLU A 218 7.38 -14.24 -17.78
CA GLU A 218 6.91 -15.33 -18.64
C GLU A 218 6.07 -16.34 -17.87
N LEU A 219 6.48 -16.70 -16.64
CA LEU A 219 5.73 -17.61 -15.78
C LEU A 219 4.33 -17.08 -15.46
N LEU A 220 4.20 -15.77 -15.27
CA LEU A 220 2.92 -15.07 -15.06
C LEU A 220 2.15 -14.81 -16.38
N GLY A 221 2.78 -14.99 -17.54
CA GLY A 221 2.20 -14.74 -18.87
C GLY A 221 2.27 -13.29 -19.33
N ALA A 222 3.09 -12.45 -18.69
CA ALA A 222 3.12 -11.00 -18.88
C ALA A 222 4.34 -10.48 -19.68
N ARG A 223 5.17 -11.39 -20.21
CA ARG A 223 6.36 -11.02 -21.01
C ARG A 223 5.97 -10.41 -22.36
N THR A 224 6.58 -9.28 -22.69
CA THR A 224 6.37 -8.57 -23.96
C THR A 224 7.06 -9.27 -25.14
N GLU A 225 6.60 -8.99 -26.35
CA GLU A 225 7.24 -9.48 -27.57
C GLU A 225 8.67 -8.95 -27.72
N GLN A 226 8.92 -7.73 -27.25
CA GLN A 226 10.25 -7.14 -27.23
C GLN A 226 11.17 -7.82 -26.22
N GLU A 227 10.71 -8.13 -25.01
CA GLU A 227 11.47 -8.95 -24.04
C GLU A 227 11.73 -10.36 -24.59
N ARG A 228 10.83 -10.92 -25.41
CA ARG A 228 11.07 -12.19 -26.11
C ARG A 228 12.15 -12.07 -27.18
N LYS A 229 12.15 -10.98 -27.94
CA LYS A 229 13.15 -10.72 -29.00
C LYS A 229 14.54 -10.36 -28.44
N THR A 230 14.59 -9.58 -27.35
CA THR A 230 15.84 -8.99 -26.84
C THR A 230 16.41 -9.74 -25.63
N GLY A 231 15.61 -10.58 -24.95
CA GLY A 231 16.02 -11.29 -23.74
C GLY A 231 16.23 -10.39 -22.51
N ARG A 232 16.08 -9.06 -22.64
CA ARG A 232 16.28 -8.09 -21.56
C ARG A 232 14.96 -7.40 -21.22
N PHE A 233 14.83 -7.04 -19.95
CA PHE A 233 13.78 -6.12 -19.53
C PHE A 233 14.06 -4.75 -20.12
N MET A 234 13.07 -4.18 -20.80
CA MET A 234 13.00 -2.75 -21.02
C MET A 234 11.75 -2.26 -20.30
N LEU A 235 11.92 -1.27 -19.42
CA LEU A 235 10.79 -0.48 -18.93
C LEU A 235 10.07 0.05 -20.15
N ASP A 236 8.82 -0.36 -20.31
CA ASP A 236 7.97 0.00 -21.44
C ASP A 236 7.78 1.53 -21.39
N PRO A 237 8.44 2.31 -22.28
CA PRO A 237 8.32 3.76 -22.25
C PRO A 237 6.91 4.21 -22.70
N GLU A 238 6.09 3.30 -23.23
CA GLU A 238 4.74 3.55 -23.76
C GLU A 238 3.60 3.14 -22.82
N VAL A 239 3.86 2.90 -21.52
CA VAL A 239 2.78 3.10 -20.54
C VAL A 239 2.51 4.59 -20.51
N ALA A 240 1.59 5.05 -21.36
CA ALA A 240 1.13 6.42 -21.41
C ALA A 240 0.81 6.88 -19.99
N ILE A 241 1.74 7.62 -19.41
CA ILE A 241 1.57 8.25 -18.11
C ILE A 241 0.35 9.14 -18.31
N PRO A 242 -0.74 8.96 -17.53
CA PRO A 242 -1.89 9.84 -17.66
C PRO A 242 -1.37 11.26 -17.53
N LEU A 243 -1.51 12.02 -18.62
CA LEU A 243 -1.16 13.42 -18.62
C LEU A 243 -2.30 14.14 -17.88
N ASP A 244 -1.96 15.13 -17.08
CA ASP A 244 -2.94 16.04 -16.55
C ASP A 244 -3.59 16.84 -17.69
N THR A 245 -4.56 17.69 -17.34
CA THR A 245 -5.24 18.56 -18.30
C THR A 245 -4.30 19.50 -19.05
N ASP A 246 -3.07 19.70 -18.55
CA ASP A 246 -2.06 20.59 -19.11
C ASP A 246 -0.99 19.82 -19.92
N GLY A 247 -1.14 18.50 -20.07
CA GLY A 247 -0.21 17.66 -20.84
C GLY A 247 1.03 17.24 -20.05
N ASN A 248 1.08 17.43 -18.73
CA ASN A 248 2.20 16.99 -17.89
C ASN A 248 1.98 15.56 -17.37
N PRO A 249 3.02 14.72 -17.29
CA PRO A 249 2.91 13.40 -16.68
C PRO A 249 2.47 13.51 -15.22
N VAL A 250 1.35 12.88 -14.86
CA VAL A 250 0.94 12.70 -13.47
C VAL A 250 1.84 11.65 -12.83
N LEU A 251 3.03 12.08 -12.42
CA LEU A 251 3.91 11.31 -11.55
C LEU A 251 3.39 11.42 -10.12
N GLY A 252 2.69 10.39 -9.65
CA GLY A 252 2.74 10.08 -8.23
C GLY A 252 4.16 9.68 -7.93
N THR A 253 4.88 10.46 -7.13
CA THR A 253 6.19 10.10 -6.60
C THR A 253 6.06 8.80 -5.81
N VAL A 254 6.32 7.67 -6.48
CA VAL A 254 6.71 6.45 -5.80
C VAL A 254 8.21 6.61 -5.60
N ASP A 255 8.60 6.71 -4.34
CA ASP A 255 9.97 6.84 -3.89
C ASP A 255 10.84 5.68 -4.38
N ASP A 256 11.49 5.85 -5.53
CA ASP A 256 12.56 4.95 -6.00
C ASP A 256 13.75 4.90 -5.02
N PHE A 257 13.85 5.83 -4.06
CA PHE A 257 14.85 5.81 -3.00
C PHE A 257 14.50 4.96 -1.78
N THR A 258 13.24 4.57 -1.57
CA THR A 258 12.86 3.73 -0.42
C THR A 258 12.97 2.23 -0.70
N ALA A 259 12.81 1.81 -1.96
CA ALA A 259 12.92 0.40 -2.35
C ALA A 259 14.36 -0.14 -2.33
N GLU A 260 15.36 0.68 -2.66
CA GLU A 260 16.78 0.30 -2.53
C GLU A 260 17.21 0.15 -1.07
N LEU A 261 16.76 1.07 -0.20
CA LEU A 261 17.06 1.04 1.25
C LEU A 261 16.41 -0.13 1.99
N ASP A 262 15.29 -0.67 1.47
CA ASP A 262 14.63 -1.84 2.06
C ASP A 262 15.20 -3.17 1.53
N PHE A 263 15.79 -3.19 0.32
CA PHE A 263 16.41 -4.40 -0.24
C PHE A 263 17.66 -4.82 0.54
N GLU A 264 18.56 -3.90 0.87
CA GLU A 264 19.78 -4.22 1.62
C GLU A 264 19.45 -4.80 3.00
N ARG A 265 18.52 -4.18 3.73
CA ARG A 265 18.07 -4.64 5.05
C ARG A 265 17.32 -5.98 4.98
N THR A 266 16.51 -6.17 3.94
CA THR A 266 15.83 -7.46 3.69
C THR A 266 16.84 -8.54 3.32
N TRP A 267 17.89 -8.19 2.57
CA TRP A 267 18.94 -9.11 2.16
C TRP A 267 19.82 -9.55 3.33
N GLU A 268 20.24 -8.62 4.20
CA GLU A 268 20.95 -8.94 5.45
C GLU A 268 20.17 -9.96 6.28
N ARG A 269 18.85 -9.76 6.40
CA ARG A 269 17.99 -10.69 7.14
C ARG A 269 17.87 -12.07 6.48
N VAL A 270 17.85 -12.12 5.14
CA VAL A 270 17.88 -13.38 4.39
C VAL A 270 19.20 -14.12 4.60
N VAL A 271 20.32 -13.40 4.73
CA VAL A 271 21.63 -13.96 5.06
C VAL A 271 21.59 -14.62 6.43
N ASP A 272 21.13 -13.90 7.46
CA ASP A 272 21.06 -14.42 8.83
C ASP A 272 20.20 -15.69 8.90
N ILE A 273 19.00 -15.67 8.33
CA ILE A 273 18.08 -16.82 8.32
C ILE A 273 18.71 -18.05 7.67
N LEU A 274 19.38 -17.88 6.53
CA LEU A 274 19.97 -19.00 5.80
C LEU A 274 21.22 -19.55 6.50
N HIS A 275 21.99 -18.72 7.20
CA HIS A 275 23.09 -19.16 8.02
C HIS A 275 22.63 -19.91 9.26
N ASP A 276 21.56 -19.46 9.92
CA ASP A 276 20.99 -20.12 11.09
C ASP A 276 20.36 -21.48 10.75
N LEU A 277 19.56 -21.53 9.68
CA LEU A 277 18.86 -22.77 9.27
C LEU A 277 19.79 -23.76 8.55
N MET A 278 20.83 -23.28 7.88
CA MET A 278 21.72 -24.11 7.05
C MET A 278 23.20 -23.74 7.22
N PRO A 279 23.80 -23.93 8.40
CA PRO A 279 25.15 -23.41 8.71
C PRO A 279 26.27 -23.94 7.81
N GLN A 280 26.11 -25.14 7.22
CA GLN A 280 27.11 -25.71 6.31
C GLN A 280 26.86 -25.41 4.82
N ALA A 281 25.65 -24.94 4.46
CA ALA A 281 25.23 -24.78 3.08
C ALA A 281 24.66 -23.37 2.77
N GLY A 282 24.53 -22.52 3.78
CA GLY A 282 23.89 -21.20 3.70
C GLY A 282 24.52 -20.31 2.64
N ASP A 283 25.84 -20.21 2.61
CA ASP A 283 26.58 -19.46 1.58
C ASP A 283 26.27 -19.93 0.17
N ARG A 284 26.13 -21.25 0.00
CA ARG A 284 25.81 -21.83 -1.30
C ARG A 284 24.38 -21.48 -1.72
N TYR A 285 23.43 -21.55 -0.79
CA TYR A 285 22.04 -21.16 -1.06
C TYR A 285 21.88 -19.65 -1.28
N LEU A 286 22.62 -18.82 -0.55
CA LEU A 286 22.70 -17.38 -0.77
C LEU A 286 23.24 -17.07 -2.16
N LYS A 287 24.33 -17.73 -2.57
CA LYS A 287 24.87 -17.61 -3.93
C LYS A 287 23.84 -18.00 -4.98
N LEU A 288 23.09 -19.10 -4.78
CA LEU A 288 22.01 -19.52 -5.68
C LEU A 288 20.89 -18.48 -5.78
N LEU A 289 20.45 -17.93 -4.65
CA LEU A 289 19.42 -16.89 -4.61
C LEU A 289 19.91 -15.58 -5.24
N ALA A 290 21.15 -15.18 -5.00
CA ALA A 290 21.78 -14.03 -5.62
C ALA A 290 21.87 -14.20 -7.15
N MET A 291 22.36 -15.35 -7.63
CA MET A 291 22.39 -15.67 -9.06
C MET A 291 20.98 -15.59 -9.67
N ARG A 292 19.95 -16.08 -8.95
CA ARG A 292 18.57 -15.99 -9.42
C ARG A 292 18.04 -14.54 -9.40
N ALA A 293 18.39 -13.74 -8.40
CA ALA A 293 18.06 -12.32 -8.31
C ALA A 293 18.72 -11.50 -9.44
N HIS A 294 19.93 -11.88 -9.85
CA HIS A 294 20.64 -11.32 -11.00
C HIS A 294 20.16 -11.87 -12.36
N GLY A 295 19.10 -12.69 -12.38
CA GLY A 295 18.45 -13.15 -13.60
C GLY A 295 19.05 -14.42 -14.23
N CYS A 296 20.00 -15.10 -13.58
CA CYS A 296 20.52 -16.37 -14.10
C CYS A 296 19.40 -17.41 -14.23
N SER A 297 19.38 -18.09 -15.37
CA SER A 297 18.52 -19.22 -15.66
C SER A 297 18.94 -20.46 -14.87
N LEU A 298 18.05 -21.45 -14.75
CA LEU A 298 18.37 -22.73 -14.10
C LEU A 298 19.51 -23.49 -14.79
N VAL A 299 19.74 -23.25 -16.09
CA VAL A 299 20.82 -23.88 -16.85
C VAL A 299 22.15 -23.23 -16.49
N GLU A 300 22.22 -21.89 -16.48
CA GLU A 300 23.43 -21.14 -16.09
C GLU A 300 23.81 -21.40 -14.63
N ILE A 301 22.82 -21.45 -13.73
CA ILE A 301 23.04 -21.82 -12.33
C ILE A 301 23.60 -23.24 -12.21
N ALA A 302 23.03 -24.19 -12.96
CA ALA A 302 23.48 -25.58 -12.94
C ALA A 302 24.91 -25.73 -13.47
N GLU A 303 25.25 -25.02 -14.55
CA GLU A 303 26.58 -24.96 -15.13
C GLU A 303 27.59 -24.34 -14.15
N GLN A 304 27.25 -23.18 -13.56
CA GLN A 304 28.12 -22.46 -12.63
C GLN A 304 28.35 -23.21 -11.31
N GLU A 305 27.39 -24.04 -10.90
CA GLU A 305 27.49 -24.89 -9.70
C GLU A 305 28.03 -26.29 -9.98
N GLY A 306 28.25 -26.65 -11.24
CA GLY A 306 28.69 -27.99 -11.64
C GLY A 306 27.68 -29.08 -11.26
N VAL A 307 26.37 -28.79 -11.32
CA VAL A 307 25.29 -29.72 -10.97
C VAL A 307 24.32 -29.91 -12.13
N SER A 308 23.44 -30.91 -12.05
CA SER A 308 22.36 -31.06 -13.03
C SER A 308 21.29 -29.97 -12.85
N ARG A 309 20.60 -29.61 -13.94
CA ARG A 309 19.48 -28.64 -13.92
C ARG A 309 18.41 -28.97 -12.88
N ASN A 310 18.07 -30.25 -12.74
CA ASN A 310 17.09 -30.71 -11.75
C ASN A 310 17.61 -30.50 -10.33
N ARG A 311 18.91 -30.76 -10.09
CA ARG A 311 19.53 -30.52 -8.78
C ARG A 311 19.54 -29.04 -8.41
N ALA A 312 19.90 -28.16 -9.36
CA ALA A 312 19.85 -26.71 -9.16
C ALA A 312 18.42 -26.22 -8.82
N ALA A 313 17.40 -26.74 -9.51
CA ALA A 313 16.00 -26.44 -9.22
C ALA A 313 15.59 -26.90 -7.82
N SER A 314 15.96 -28.11 -7.41
CA SER A 314 15.69 -28.62 -6.05
C SER A 314 16.36 -27.77 -4.98
N MET A 315 17.61 -27.35 -5.19
CA MET A 315 18.34 -26.49 -4.24
C MET A 315 17.68 -25.11 -4.10
N LEU A 316 17.24 -24.49 -5.20
CA LEU A 316 16.50 -23.22 -5.14
C LEU A 316 15.14 -23.36 -4.44
N ALA A 317 14.43 -24.47 -4.67
CA ALA A 317 13.17 -24.74 -3.98
C ALA A 317 13.38 -24.93 -2.48
N GLU A 318 14.47 -25.59 -2.09
CA GLU A 318 14.86 -25.78 -0.70
C GLU A 318 15.18 -24.45 -0.01
N ALA A 319 16.01 -23.60 -0.62
CA ALA A 319 16.30 -22.25 -0.08
C ALA A 319 15.03 -21.42 0.12
N ARG A 320 14.12 -21.43 -0.86
CA ARG A 320 12.84 -20.69 -0.77
C ARG A 320 11.92 -21.23 0.32
N ARG A 321 11.92 -22.54 0.53
CA ARG A 321 11.11 -23.17 1.58
C ARG A 321 11.60 -22.77 2.97
N CYS A 322 12.91 -22.71 3.19
CA CYS A 322 13.49 -22.19 4.44
C CYS A 322 13.03 -20.75 4.72
N LEU A 323 13.06 -19.88 3.69
CA LEU A 323 12.61 -18.49 3.83
C LEU A 323 11.10 -18.33 4.05
N ARG A 324 10.27 -19.26 3.54
CA ARG A 324 8.81 -19.20 3.76
C ARG A 324 8.41 -19.54 5.19
N GLY A 325 9.05 -20.55 5.81
CA GLY A 325 8.74 -20.93 7.19
C GLY A 325 8.94 -19.76 8.16
N GLU A 326 10.02 -19.01 7.98
CA GLU A 326 10.32 -17.82 8.78
C GLU A 326 9.45 -16.62 8.41
N ALA A 327 9.06 -16.45 7.14
CA ALA A 327 8.17 -15.37 6.73
C ALA A 327 6.77 -15.49 7.36
N GLU A 328 6.30 -16.71 7.58
CA GLU A 328 5.05 -16.99 8.31
C GLU A 328 5.20 -16.66 9.81
N GLU A 329 6.30 -17.06 10.46
CA GLU A 329 6.60 -16.68 11.86
C GLU A 329 6.81 -15.16 12.03
N LEU A 330 7.41 -14.50 11.04
CA LEU A 330 7.60 -13.05 11.01
C LEU A 330 6.30 -12.29 10.84
N ALA A 331 5.40 -12.77 9.98
CA ALA A 331 4.07 -12.19 9.81
C ALA A 331 3.22 -12.37 11.08
N GLU A 332 3.41 -13.48 11.83
CA GLU A 332 2.76 -13.72 13.11
C GLU A 332 3.34 -12.88 14.24
N PHE A 333 4.65 -12.63 14.23
CA PHE A 333 5.34 -11.77 15.21
C PHE A 333 5.09 -10.26 14.99
N LEU A 334 4.85 -9.85 13.74
CA LEU A 334 4.58 -8.47 13.35
C LEU A 334 3.07 -8.12 13.29
N GLY A 335 2.20 -9.06 13.67
CA GLY A 335 0.74 -8.91 13.77
C GLY A 335 0.26 -8.07 14.95
#